data_AF-A0A443IUY0-F1
#
_entry.id   AF-A0A443IUY0-F1
#
_cell.length_a   1.000
_cell.length_b   1.000
_cell.length_c   1.000
_cell.angle_alpha   90.00
_cell.angle_beta   90.00
_cell.angle_gamma   90.00
#
_symmetry.space_group_name_H-M   'P 1'
#
loop_
_entity.id
_entity.type
_entity.pdbx_description
1 polymer ?
#
loop_
_entity_poly.entity_id
_entity_poly.type
_entity_poly.pdbx_seq_one_letter_code
_entity_poly.pdbx_strand_id
1 'polypeptide(L)'
;MMPEIERDYNGQTENEKTTSVGKIIFCYFLAFILLAATIYGMTVPLARFLTWVANISGIERLKDSDITEIHVISFVAIVFLTYKLVRLIGDYWRSTGDPIGTSGLSFPNPFYDPEFTKGPLLLQRRYKEVSTKLLLTQKLLQRSQEHTRKLKETLKSMEDKLRVSIRHNDNANRLLRSFNFLFKNKNDDLTNQMLRYILDECITVLEKDQSDKSISLFKVHDDELKIIESVRINAESIAKRTFKKGVGFAGYIWEEGKPSIVNVIDNSDKRFNDQGMPATPIGSNSGSVMPSV
;
A
#
# COMPACT_ATOMS: atom_id res chain seq x y z
N MET A 1 20.39 -10.31 -15.23
CA MET A 1 21.19 -9.23 -14.62
C MET A 1 20.83 -7.95 -15.36
N MET A 2 19.78 -7.28 -14.89
CA MET A 2 19.34 -5.99 -15.43
C MET A 2 19.74 -4.93 -14.40
N PRO A 3 20.35 -3.81 -14.81
CA PRO A 3 20.79 -2.80 -13.86
C PRO A 3 19.57 -2.11 -13.25
N GLU A 4 19.59 -2.01 -11.92
CA GLU A 4 18.75 -1.11 -11.14
C GLU A 4 18.93 0.31 -11.66
N ILE A 5 17.86 0.86 -12.23
CA ILE A 5 17.70 2.30 -12.36
C ILE A 5 16.75 2.71 -11.24
N GLU A 6 17.26 2.65 -10.00
CA GLU A 6 16.77 3.52 -8.94
C GLU A 6 17.20 4.95 -9.30
N ARG A 7 16.32 5.65 -10.03
CA ARG A 7 16.29 7.11 -9.92
C ARG A 7 15.22 7.43 -8.90
N ASP A 8 15.69 7.86 -7.74
CA ASP A 8 14.95 8.68 -6.81
C ASP A 8 14.29 9.83 -7.56
N TYR A 9 13.04 9.61 -8.00
CA TYR A 9 12.14 10.68 -8.36
C TYR A 9 11.51 11.20 -7.07
N ASN A 10 12.37 11.76 -6.21
CA ASN A 10 11.95 12.61 -5.10
C ASN A 10 11.64 14.00 -5.67
N GLY A 11 10.70 14.03 -6.61
CA GLY A 11 10.02 15.25 -7.00
C GLY A 11 9.02 15.53 -5.90
N GLN A 12 9.48 16.19 -4.83
CA GLN A 12 8.61 16.96 -3.95
C GLN A 12 7.73 17.80 -4.86
N THR A 13 6.49 17.37 -5.04
CA THR A 13 5.42 18.28 -5.39
C THR A 13 5.33 19.17 -4.18
N GLU A 14 6.03 20.30 -4.21
CA GLU A 14 5.75 21.40 -3.31
C GLU A 14 4.24 21.56 -3.36
N ASN A 15 3.59 21.24 -2.24
CA ASN A 15 2.22 21.63 -2.01
C ASN A 15 2.27 23.16 -1.99
N GLU A 16 2.25 23.79 -3.17
CA GLU A 16 1.88 25.18 -3.33
C GLU A 16 0.55 25.29 -2.61
N LYS A 17 0.59 25.87 -1.40
CA LYS A 17 -0.58 26.12 -0.58
C LYS A 17 -1.51 26.96 -1.43
N THR A 18 -2.49 26.30 -2.04
CA THR A 18 -3.52 26.95 -2.83
C THR A 18 -4.06 28.09 -2.00
N THR A 19 -3.82 29.31 -2.48
CA THR A 19 -4.22 30.53 -1.79
C THR A 19 -5.73 30.44 -1.59
N SER A 20 -6.17 30.59 -0.33
CA SER A 20 -7.59 30.49 0.03
C SER A 20 -8.42 31.35 -0.92
N VAL A 21 -9.47 30.76 -1.49
CA VAL A 21 -10.35 31.40 -2.48
C VAL A 21 -10.85 32.77 -1.98
N GLY A 22 -11.09 32.91 -0.68
CA GLY A 22 -11.47 34.18 -0.06
C GLY A 22 -10.41 35.28 -0.15
N LYS A 23 -9.12 34.93 -0.04
CA LYS A 23 -8.01 35.90 -0.19
C LYS A 23 -7.86 36.35 -1.64
N ILE A 24 -8.10 35.45 -2.59
CA ILE A 24 -8.11 35.77 -4.02
C ILE A 24 -9.25 36.74 -4.33
N ILE A 25 -10.46 36.47 -3.85
CA ILE A 25 -11.64 37.34 -4.02
C ILE A 25 -11.40 38.72 -3.39
N PHE A 26 -10.86 38.77 -2.17
CA PHE A 26 -10.57 40.03 -1.50
C PHE A 26 -9.51 40.86 -2.24
N CYS A 27 -8.47 40.21 -2.78
CA CYS A 27 -7.44 40.88 -3.58
C CYS A 27 -8.03 41.51 -4.85
N TYR A 28 -8.90 40.78 -5.56
CA TYR A 28 -9.59 41.34 -6.73
C TYR A 28 -10.57 42.46 -6.37
N PHE A 29 -11.26 42.36 -5.23
CA PHE A 29 -12.15 43.42 -4.76
C PHE A 29 -11.38 44.70 -4.38
N LEU A 30 -10.27 44.56 -3.66
CA LEU A 30 -9.41 45.70 -3.31
C LEU A 30 -8.80 46.35 -4.56
N ALA A 31 -8.33 45.52 -5.51
CA ALA A 31 -7.83 46.01 -6.80
C ALA A 31 -8.91 46.75 -7.60
N PHE A 32 -10.17 46.27 -7.56
CA PHE A 32 -11.29 46.95 -8.20
C PHE A 32 -11.60 48.31 -7.56
N ILE A 33 -11.59 48.41 -6.22
CA ILE A 33 -11.79 49.69 -5.52
C ILE A 33 -10.68 50.69 -5.86
N LEU A 34 -9.42 50.23 -5.86
CA LEU A 34 -8.29 51.08 -6.23
C LEU A 34 -8.38 51.55 -7.69
N LEU A 35 -8.76 50.65 -8.59
CA LEU A 35 -9.00 51.00 -9.99
C LEU A 35 -10.14 52.02 -10.11
N ALA A 36 -11.27 51.82 -9.44
CA ALA A 36 -12.39 52.75 -9.46
C ALA A 36 -12.01 54.13 -8.89
N ALA A 37 -11.25 54.16 -7.80
CA ALA A 37 -10.75 55.39 -7.19
C ALA A 37 -9.77 56.14 -8.11
N THR A 38 -8.85 55.42 -8.78
CA THR A 38 -7.93 56.04 -9.74
C THR A 38 -8.65 56.56 -10.99
N ILE A 39 -9.62 55.82 -11.54
CA ILE A 39 -10.43 56.27 -12.67
C ILE A 39 -11.20 57.52 -12.26
N TYR A 40 -11.95 57.49 -11.15
CA TYR A 40 -12.75 58.63 -10.69
C TYR A 40 -11.87 59.87 -10.41
N GLY A 41 -10.74 59.68 -9.72
CA GLY A 41 -9.78 60.75 -9.41
C GLY A 41 -9.14 61.38 -10.64
N MET A 42 -8.94 60.61 -11.71
CA MET A 42 -8.39 61.12 -12.98
C MET A 42 -9.47 61.66 -13.93
N THR A 43 -10.74 61.29 -13.75
CA THR A 43 -11.84 61.68 -14.65
C THR A 43 -12.10 63.19 -14.59
N VAL A 44 -12.13 63.77 -13.40
CA VAL A 44 -12.40 65.21 -13.18
C VAL A 44 -11.34 66.12 -13.80
N PRO A 45 -10.02 65.93 -13.55
CA PRO A 45 -9.00 66.76 -14.19
C PRO A 45 -8.93 66.55 -15.70
N LEU A 46 -9.19 65.33 -16.19
CA LEU A 46 -9.20 65.05 -17.62
C LEU A 46 -10.39 65.69 -18.33
N ALA A 47 -11.58 65.68 -17.73
CA ALA A 47 -12.77 66.36 -18.26
C ALA A 47 -12.54 67.88 -18.38
N ARG A 48 -11.91 68.48 -17.36
CA ARG A 48 -11.54 69.91 -17.37
C ARG A 48 -10.46 70.22 -18.40
N PHE A 49 -9.47 69.34 -18.56
CA PHE A 49 -8.45 69.50 -19.59
C PHE A 49 -9.03 69.41 -21.00
N LEU A 50 -9.93 68.44 -21.25
CA LEU A 50 -10.57 68.26 -22.54
C LEU A 50 -11.50 69.42 -22.91
N THR A 51 -12.27 69.96 -21.96
CA THR A 51 -13.06 71.19 -22.18
C THR A 51 -12.18 72.40 -22.45
N TRP A 52 -11.05 72.52 -21.74
CA TRP A 52 -10.07 73.58 -22.00
C TRP A 52 -9.45 73.49 -23.40
N VAL A 53 -9.02 72.28 -23.82
CA VAL A 53 -8.47 72.03 -25.18
C VAL A 53 -9.52 72.26 -26.27
N ALA A 54 -10.77 71.82 -26.05
CA ALA A 54 -11.86 72.05 -27.00
C ALA A 54 -12.15 73.55 -27.20
N ASN A 55 -12.09 74.34 -26.11
CA ASN A 55 -12.24 75.79 -26.17
C ASN A 55 -11.09 76.50 -26.90
N ILE A 56 -9.86 75.97 -26.84
CA ILE A 56 -8.69 76.54 -27.52
C ILE A 56 -8.64 76.16 -29.00
N SER A 57 -9.07 74.94 -29.36
CA SER A 57 -8.94 74.41 -30.73
C SER A 57 -10.02 74.88 -31.70
N GLY A 58 -10.97 75.71 -31.26
CA GLY A 58 -11.96 76.34 -32.14
C GLY A 58 -12.97 75.36 -32.77
N ILE A 59 -13.09 74.15 -32.23
CA ILE A 59 -14.00 73.12 -32.73
C ILE A 59 -15.42 73.47 -32.25
N GLU A 60 -16.16 74.26 -33.03
CA GLU A 60 -17.52 74.74 -32.70
C GLU A 60 -18.50 73.63 -32.32
N ARG A 61 -18.30 72.40 -32.80
CA ARG A 61 -19.15 71.23 -32.48
C ARG A 61 -19.07 70.74 -31.02
N LEU A 62 -18.03 71.12 -30.28
CA LEU A 62 -17.84 70.71 -28.87
C LEU A 62 -18.12 71.85 -27.87
N LYS A 63 -18.48 73.04 -28.36
CA LYS A 63 -18.66 74.23 -27.53
C LYS A 63 -19.99 74.24 -26.76
N ASP A 64 -21.02 73.58 -27.30
CA ASP A 64 -22.37 73.52 -26.74
C ASP A 64 -22.69 72.19 -26.03
N SER A 65 -21.75 71.23 -26.01
CA SER A 65 -21.94 69.96 -25.31
C SER A 65 -21.19 69.96 -23.99
N ASP A 66 -21.92 70.04 -22.88
CA ASP A 66 -21.37 69.80 -21.54
C ASP A 66 -20.80 68.38 -21.50
N ILE A 67 -19.47 68.25 -21.62
CA ILE A 67 -18.75 66.99 -21.46
C ILE A 67 -18.85 66.60 -19.99
N THR A 68 -19.90 65.86 -19.66
CA THR A 68 -20.14 65.34 -18.31
C THR A 68 -19.18 64.19 -17.99
N GLU A 69 -18.90 63.99 -16.70
CA GLU A 69 -17.99 62.96 -16.18
C GLU A 69 -18.30 61.56 -16.73
N ILE A 70 -19.58 61.28 -16.98
CA ILE A 70 -20.07 60.01 -17.55
C ILE A 70 -19.47 59.76 -18.95
N HIS A 71 -19.33 60.77 -19.80
CA HIS A 71 -18.79 60.62 -21.15
C HIS A 71 -17.31 60.20 -21.13
N VAL A 72 -16.54 60.74 -20.18
CA VAL A 72 -15.13 60.39 -20.01
C VAL A 72 -14.98 58.96 -19.50
N ILE A 73 -15.79 58.57 -18.52
CA ILE A 73 -15.81 57.19 -18.00
C ILE A 73 -16.21 56.20 -19.11
N SER A 74 -17.26 56.51 -19.88
CA SER A 74 -17.69 55.68 -21.01
C SER A 74 -16.59 55.53 -22.07
N PHE A 75 -15.87 56.61 -22.39
CA PHE A 75 -14.76 56.56 -23.34
C PHE A 75 -13.62 55.67 -22.85
N VAL A 76 -13.19 55.83 -21.60
CA VAL A 76 -12.14 54.99 -20.99
C VAL A 76 -12.57 53.52 -20.94
N ALA A 77 -13.83 53.25 -20.61
CA ALA A 77 -14.37 51.89 -20.59
C ALA A 77 -14.37 51.25 -21.99
N ILE A 78 -14.77 51.99 -23.03
CA ILE A 78 -14.75 51.52 -24.42
C ILE A 78 -13.33 51.22 -24.87
N VAL A 79 -12.37 52.11 -24.58
CA VAL A 79 -10.96 51.90 -24.93
C VAL A 79 -10.39 50.67 -24.23
N PHE A 80 -10.67 50.50 -22.93
CA PHE A 80 -10.21 49.33 -22.19
C PHE A 80 -10.85 48.01 -22.69
N LEU A 81 -12.15 48.01 -22.95
CA LEU A 81 -12.86 46.85 -23.49
C LEU A 81 -12.34 46.47 -24.88
N THR A 82 -12.10 47.47 -25.73
CA THR A 82 -11.49 47.28 -27.05
C THR A 82 -10.10 46.66 -26.91
N TYR A 83 -9.24 47.19 -26.03
CA TYR A 83 -7.93 46.62 -25.76
C TYR A 83 -8.01 45.16 -25.28
N LYS A 84 -8.94 44.84 -24.39
CA LYS A 84 -9.15 43.47 -23.88
C LYS A 84 -9.61 42.51 -24.97
N LEU A 85 -10.55 42.92 -25.82
CA LEU A 85 -11.01 42.11 -26.95
C LEU A 85 -9.89 41.89 -27.97
N VAL A 86 -9.14 42.93 -28.32
CA VAL A 86 -7.98 42.83 -29.21
C VAL A 86 -6.95 41.86 -28.65
N ARG A 87 -6.66 41.92 -27.34
CA ARG A 87 -5.74 41.00 -26.69
C ARG A 87 -6.26 39.57 -26.68
N LEU A 88 -7.55 39.36 -26.41
CA LEU A 88 -8.16 38.01 -26.40
C LEU A 88 -8.14 37.38 -27.80
N ILE A 89 -8.50 38.14 -28.84
CA ILE A 89 -8.47 37.69 -30.23
C ILE A 89 -7.01 37.44 -30.67
N GLY A 90 -6.08 38.33 -30.29
CA GLY A 90 -4.66 38.18 -30.58
C GLY A 90 -4.06 36.95 -29.91
N ASP A 91 -4.36 36.72 -28.63
CA ASP A 91 -3.92 35.54 -27.89
C ASP A 91 -4.52 34.26 -28.52
N TYR A 92 -5.79 34.30 -28.96
CA TYR A 92 -6.43 33.20 -29.69
C TYR A 92 -5.71 32.89 -31.01
N TRP A 93 -5.54 33.88 -31.89
CA TRP A 93 -4.84 33.70 -33.18
C TRP A 93 -3.38 33.27 -33.02
N ARG A 94 -2.67 33.75 -32.00
CA ARG A 94 -1.30 33.29 -31.73
C ARG A 94 -1.25 31.83 -31.28
N SER A 95 -2.29 31.36 -30.60
CA SER A 95 -2.35 30.02 -30.02
C SER A 95 -2.89 28.93 -30.95
N THR A 96 -3.68 29.29 -31.97
CA THR A 96 -4.32 28.32 -32.88
C THR A 96 -3.66 28.34 -34.25
N GLY A 97 -3.19 27.18 -34.72
CA GLY A 97 -2.72 27.01 -36.10
C GLY A 97 -3.84 26.99 -37.15
N ASP A 98 -5.09 27.14 -36.72
CA ASP A 98 -6.26 27.10 -37.58
C ASP A 98 -6.28 28.31 -38.54
N PRO A 99 -6.70 28.13 -39.81
CA PRO A 99 -6.79 29.23 -40.77
C PRO A 99 -7.80 30.29 -40.33
N ILE A 100 -7.47 31.55 -40.56
CA ILE A 100 -8.36 32.68 -40.24
C ILE A 100 -9.33 32.87 -41.40
N GLY A 101 -10.64 32.79 -41.11
CA GLY A 101 -11.68 32.99 -42.11
C GLY A 101 -13.10 32.92 -41.54
N THR A 102 -14.00 33.72 -42.11
CA THR A 102 -15.46 33.59 -41.91
C THR A 102 -16.07 33.03 -43.20
N SER A 103 -16.88 31.97 -43.07
CA SER A 103 -17.61 31.25 -44.14
C SER A 103 -17.19 31.57 -45.59
N GLY A 104 -16.30 30.74 -46.14
CA GLY A 104 -16.03 30.66 -47.60
C GLY A 104 -14.65 31.11 -48.05
N LEU A 105 -13.91 31.89 -47.24
CA LEU A 105 -12.52 32.28 -47.53
C LEU A 105 -11.64 31.95 -46.32
N SER A 106 -10.76 30.95 -46.45
CA SER A 106 -9.81 30.52 -45.42
C SER A 106 -8.40 30.96 -45.78
N PHE A 107 -7.82 31.86 -45.00
CA PHE A 107 -6.43 32.27 -45.17
C PHE A 107 -5.54 31.56 -44.16
N PRO A 108 -4.30 31.16 -44.53
CA PRO A 108 -3.35 30.65 -43.55
C PRO A 108 -3.13 31.71 -42.47
N ASN A 109 -3.13 31.31 -41.20
CA ASN A 109 -2.96 32.22 -40.08
C ASN A 109 -1.49 32.68 -39.99
N PRO A 110 -1.17 33.94 -40.32
CA PRO A 110 0.20 34.43 -40.31
C PRO A 110 0.69 34.79 -38.89
N PHE A 111 -0.21 34.76 -37.91
CA PHE A 111 0.06 35.17 -36.53
C PHE A 111 0.27 34.00 -35.57
N TYR A 112 0.20 32.76 -36.06
CA TYR A 112 0.44 31.57 -35.26
C TYR A 112 1.88 31.53 -34.75
N ASP A 113 2.05 31.32 -33.44
CA ASP A 113 3.34 31.28 -32.76
C ASP A 113 3.41 30.01 -31.89
N PRO A 114 4.19 28.98 -32.31
CA PRO A 114 4.27 27.71 -31.60
C PRO A 114 4.96 27.81 -30.23
N GLU A 115 5.69 28.90 -29.95
CA GLU A 115 6.37 29.14 -28.67
C GLU A 115 5.52 29.99 -27.71
N PHE A 116 4.31 30.40 -28.13
CA PHE A 116 3.42 31.22 -27.30
C PHE A 116 2.82 30.42 -26.12
N THR A 117 3.40 30.60 -24.93
CA THR A 117 3.10 29.86 -23.70
C THR A 117 1.86 30.35 -22.93
N LYS A 118 1.33 31.54 -23.24
CA LYS A 118 0.03 32.00 -22.70
C LYS A 118 -1.12 31.35 -23.48
N GLY A 119 -1.11 30.02 -23.52
CA GLY A 119 -2.11 29.25 -24.24
C GLY A 119 -3.53 29.50 -23.71
N PRO A 120 -4.56 29.28 -24.53
CA PRO A 120 -5.96 29.38 -24.12
C PRO A 120 -6.18 28.42 -22.94
N LEU A 121 -7.08 28.76 -22.02
CA LEU A 121 -7.49 27.96 -20.86
C LEU A 121 -7.63 26.45 -21.15
N LEU A 122 -7.93 26.11 -22.41
CA LEU A 122 -8.00 24.76 -22.96
C LEU A 122 -6.69 23.96 -22.86
N LEU A 123 -5.52 24.57 -23.11
CA LEU A 123 -4.22 23.87 -23.03
C LEU A 123 -3.88 23.50 -21.58
N GLN A 124 -4.10 24.42 -20.63
CA GLN A 124 -3.93 24.17 -19.20
C GLN A 124 -4.87 23.06 -18.71
N ARG A 125 -6.12 23.07 -19.20
CA ARG A 125 -7.09 22.02 -18.88
C ARG A 125 -6.64 20.66 -19.40
N ARG A 126 -6.17 20.58 -20.65
CA ARG A 126 -5.64 19.34 -21.23
C ARG A 126 -4.40 18.85 -20.50
N TYR A 127 -3.47 19.74 -20.17
CA TYR A 127 -2.29 19.38 -19.37
C TYR A 127 -2.70 18.79 -18.01
N LYS A 128 -3.65 19.43 -17.32
CA LYS A 128 -4.18 18.93 -16.05
C LYS A 128 -4.82 17.55 -16.21
N GLU A 129 -5.64 17.34 -17.24
CA GLU A 129 -6.26 16.03 -17.54
C GLU A 129 -5.24 14.94 -17.84
N VAL A 130 -4.16 15.25 -18.55
CA VAL A 130 -3.08 14.29 -18.83
C VAL A 130 -2.29 13.99 -17.56
N SER A 131 -1.96 15.01 -16.76
CA SER A 131 -1.24 14.83 -15.49
C SER A 131 -2.01 13.96 -14.50
N THR A 132 -3.34 14.15 -14.39
CA THR A 132 -4.18 13.36 -13.49
C THR A 132 -4.29 11.92 -13.95
N LYS A 133 -4.44 11.68 -15.27
CA LYS A 133 -4.40 10.33 -15.85
C LYS A 133 -3.07 9.65 -15.57
N LEU A 134 -1.94 10.33 -15.74
CA LEU A 134 -0.62 9.77 -15.48
C LEU A 134 -0.45 9.37 -14.00
N LEU A 135 -0.86 10.22 -13.07
CA LEU A 135 -0.83 9.92 -11.64
C LEU A 135 -1.72 8.73 -11.27
N LEU A 136 -2.91 8.62 -11.86
CA LEU A 136 -3.79 7.47 -11.66
C LEU A 136 -3.18 6.19 -12.20
N THR A 137 -2.61 6.22 -13.40
CA THR A 137 -1.94 5.06 -14.01
C THR A 137 -0.75 4.61 -13.17
N GLN A 138 0.05 5.54 -12.63
CA GLN A 138 1.15 5.21 -11.72
C GLN A 138 0.65 4.53 -10.44
N LYS A 139 -0.43 5.03 -9.83
CA LYS A 139 -1.03 4.40 -8.64
C LYS A 139 -1.60 3.00 -8.94
N LEU A 140 -2.23 2.82 -10.09
CA LEU A 140 -2.75 1.53 -10.52
C LEU A 140 -1.61 0.54 -10.79
N LEU A 141 -0.51 0.99 -11.40
CA LEU A 141 0.67 0.17 -11.64
C LEU A 141 1.31 -0.27 -10.32
N GLN A 142 1.48 0.65 -9.36
CA GLN A 142 2.01 0.32 -8.04
C GLN A 142 1.14 -0.71 -7.31
N ARG A 143 -0.20 -0.54 -7.34
CA ARG A 143 -1.13 -1.54 -6.77
C ARG A 143 -1.01 -2.89 -7.46
N SER A 144 -0.93 -2.90 -8.78
CA SER A 144 -0.74 -4.13 -9.56
C SER A 144 0.55 -4.84 -9.16
N GLN A 145 1.66 -4.12 -9.03
CA GLN A 145 2.94 -4.68 -8.61
C GLN A 145 2.88 -5.26 -7.19
N GLU A 146 2.21 -4.58 -6.26
CA GLU A 146 2.00 -5.07 -4.90
C GLU A 146 1.17 -6.36 -4.89
N HIS A 147 0.09 -6.43 -5.68
CA HIS A 147 -0.70 -7.64 -5.85
C HIS A 147 0.12 -8.79 -6.43
N THR A 148 0.95 -8.54 -7.44
CA THR A 148 1.85 -9.56 -8.00
C THR A 148 2.86 -10.06 -6.97
N ARG A 149 3.41 -9.16 -6.14
CA ARG A 149 4.32 -9.55 -5.05
C ARG A 149 3.64 -10.45 -4.03
N LYS A 150 2.46 -10.05 -3.53
CA LYS A 150 1.65 -10.85 -2.59
C LYS A 150 1.31 -12.21 -3.19
N LEU A 151 0.91 -12.26 -4.45
CA LEU A 151 0.61 -13.52 -5.14
C LEU A 151 1.84 -14.44 -5.17
N LYS A 152 3.02 -13.90 -5.50
CA LYS A 152 4.27 -14.66 -5.49
C LYS A 152 4.61 -15.22 -4.11
N GLU A 153 4.44 -14.43 -3.05
CA GLU A 153 4.63 -14.88 -1.67
C GLU A 153 3.65 -15.99 -1.28
N THR A 154 2.37 -15.85 -1.63
CA THR A 154 1.36 -16.88 -1.36
C THR A 154 1.63 -18.18 -2.12
N LEU A 155 2.04 -18.09 -3.39
CA LEU A 155 2.40 -19.25 -4.20
C LEU A 155 3.59 -19.99 -3.60
N LYS A 156 4.63 -19.26 -3.17
CA LYS A 156 5.78 -19.87 -2.50
C LYS A 156 5.38 -20.59 -1.22
N SER A 157 4.54 -19.96 -0.39
CA SER A 157 4.03 -20.60 0.83
C SER A 157 3.20 -21.86 0.55
N MET A 158 2.39 -21.86 -0.52
CA MET A 158 1.64 -23.04 -0.94
C MET A 158 2.57 -24.14 -1.46
N GLU A 159 3.59 -23.79 -2.24
CA GLU A 159 4.60 -24.74 -2.73
C GLU A 159 5.31 -25.44 -1.56
N ASP A 160 5.74 -24.67 -0.55
CA ASP A 160 6.39 -25.21 0.64
C ASP A 160 5.46 -26.18 1.40
N LYS A 161 4.18 -25.82 1.59
CA LYS A 161 3.17 -26.68 2.21
C LYS A 161 2.91 -27.97 1.43
N LEU A 162 2.83 -27.89 0.11
CA LEU A 162 2.66 -29.04 -0.76
C LEU A 162 3.86 -29.98 -0.69
N ARG A 163 5.08 -29.43 -0.68
CA ARG A 163 6.31 -30.22 -0.56
C ARG A 163 6.35 -31.02 0.75
N VAL A 164 5.96 -30.40 1.87
CA VAL A 164 5.83 -31.08 3.17
C VAL A 164 4.74 -32.16 3.11
N SER A 165 3.59 -31.86 2.51
CA SER A 165 2.48 -32.82 2.37
C SER A 165 2.85 -34.05 1.53
N ILE A 166 3.56 -33.85 0.42
CA ILE A 166 4.08 -34.94 -0.43
C ILE A 166 5.04 -35.83 0.38
N ARG A 167 5.96 -35.21 1.14
CA ARG A 167 6.90 -35.94 2.01
C ARG A 167 6.17 -36.78 3.06
N HIS A 168 5.16 -36.23 3.72
CA HIS A 168 4.36 -36.98 4.70
C HIS A 168 3.60 -38.13 4.05
N ASN A 169 3.05 -37.93 2.85
CA ASN A 169 2.39 -38.97 2.09
C ASN A 169 3.36 -40.11 1.71
N ASP A 170 4.58 -39.78 1.28
CA ASP A 170 5.61 -40.77 0.98
C ASP A 170 6.01 -41.57 2.22
N ASN A 171 6.16 -40.93 3.38
CA ASN A 171 6.45 -41.60 4.64
C ASN A 171 5.28 -42.53 5.06
N ALA A 172 4.03 -42.07 4.94
CA ALA A 172 2.85 -42.90 5.20
C ALA A 172 2.79 -44.12 4.26
N ASN A 173 3.12 -43.94 2.98
CA ASN A 173 3.21 -45.04 2.03
C ASN A 173 4.29 -46.07 2.39
N ARG A 174 5.43 -45.63 2.94
CA ARG A 174 6.45 -46.56 3.46
C ARG A 174 5.92 -47.37 4.64
N LEU A 175 5.22 -46.74 5.59
CA LEU A 175 4.58 -47.44 6.71
C LEU A 175 3.58 -48.48 6.25
N LEU A 176 2.74 -48.16 5.25
CA LEU A 176 1.79 -49.11 4.68
C LEU A 176 2.49 -50.30 4.01
N ARG A 177 3.61 -50.06 3.31
CA ARG A 177 4.41 -51.14 2.73
C ARG A 177 5.03 -52.03 3.80
N SER A 178 5.58 -51.44 4.86
CA SER A 178 6.12 -52.18 6.01
C SER A 178 5.04 -53.02 6.70
N PHE A 179 3.85 -52.45 6.92
CA PHE A 179 2.70 -53.16 7.46
C PHE A 179 2.29 -54.34 6.59
N ASN A 180 2.10 -54.10 5.29
CA ASN A 180 1.71 -55.16 4.35
C ASN A 180 2.74 -56.30 4.30
N PHE A 181 4.03 -55.97 4.38
CA PHE A 181 5.10 -56.96 4.44
C PHE A 181 5.04 -57.80 5.71
N LEU A 182 4.95 -57.17 6.89
CA LEU A 182 4.87 -57.87 8.16
C LEU A 182 3.60 -58.73 8.27
N PHE A 183 2.48 -58.20 7.81
CA PHE A 183 1.19 -58.88 7.83
C PHE A 183 1.21 -60.11 6.92
N LYS A 184 1.72 -59.97 5.68
CA LYS A 184 1.83 -61.09 4.73
C LYS A 184 2.73 -62.21 5.25
N ASN A 185 3.81 -61.87 5.96
CA ASN A 185 4.77 -62.84 6.48
C ASN A 185 4.33 -63.47 7.82
N LYS A 186 3.14 -63.13 8.34
CA LYS A 186 2.62 -63.61 9.64
C LYS A 186 3.64 -63.47 10.77
N ASN A 187 4.26 -62.30 10.86
CA ASN A 187 5.23 -62.05 11.92
C ASN A 187 4.52 -61.99 13.28
N ASP A 188 4.91 -62.85 14.21
CA ASP A 188 4.33 -62.94 15.56
C ASP A 188 4.53 -61.65 16.38
N ASP A 189 5.52 -60.82 16.01
CA ASP A 189 5.85 -59.56 16.68
C ASP A 189 5.42 -58.30 15.87
N LEU A 190 4.39 -58.45 15.02
CA LEU A 190 3.92 -57.39 14.11
C LEU A 190 3.70 -56.04 14.81
N THR A 191 3.09 -56.04 15.98
CA THR A 191 2.75 -54.80 16.70
C THR A 191 4.00 -54.03 17.14
N ASN A 192 4.97 -54.70 17.78
CA ASN A 192 6.17 -54.01 18.26
C ASN A 192 7.05 -53.54 17.09
N GLN A 193 7.15 -54.33 16.02
CA GLN A 193 7.90 -53.92 14.83
C GLN A 193 7.25 -52.74 14.11
N MET A 194 5.91 -52.71 14.00
CA MET A 194 5.21 -51.56 13.42
C MET A 194 5.36 -50.30 14.28
N LEU A 195 5.31 -50.41 15.61
CA LEU A 195 5.53 -49.25 16.49
C LEU A 195 6.93 -48.65 16.31
N ARG A 196 7.96 -49.49 16.13
CA ARG A 196 9.32 -49.03 15.81
C ARG A 196 9.38 -48.33 14.46
N TYR A 197 8.80 -48.91 13.41
CA TYR A 197 8.76 -48.27 12.09
C TYR A 197 8.00 -46.93 12.10
N ILE A 198 6.90 -46.85 12.86
CA ILE A 198 6.17 -45.59 13.06
C ILE A 198 7.09 -44.57 13.74
N LEU A 199 7.82 -44.96 14.79
CA LEU A 199 8.74 -44.07 15.47
C LEU A 199 9.85 -43.58 14.53
N ASP A 200 10.49 -44.48 13.77
CA ASP A 200 11.54 -44.13 12.80
C ASP A 200 11.07 -43.11 11.75
N GLU A 201 9.85 -43.28 11.24
CA GLU A 201 9.28 -42.33 10.29
C GLU A 201 8.91 -40.99 10.96
N CYS A 202 8.43 -41.00 12.21
CA CYS A 202 8.24 -39.78 12.98
C CYS A 202 9.56 -39.03 13.23
N ILE A 203 10.64 -39.75 13.53
CA ILE A 203 11.99 -39.17 13.67
C ILE A 203 12.43 -38.55 12.35
N THR A 204 12.28 -39.28 11.24
CA THR A 204 12.61 -38.79 9.90
C THR A 204 11.85 -37.51 9.55
N VAL A 205 10.57 -37.41 9.94
CA VAL A 205 9.77 -36.19 9.79
C VAL A 205 10.37 -35.04 10.62
N LEU A 206 10.61 -35.27 11.91
CA LEU A 206 11.14 -34.23 12.81
C LEU A 206 12.51 -33.71 12.37
N GLU A 207 13.39 -34.59 11.89
CA GLU A 207 14.72 -34.22 11.39
C GLU A 207 14.66 -33.45 10.07
N LYS A 208 13.89 -33.95 9.09
CA LYS A 208 13.78 -33.30 7.76
C LYS A 208 13.02 -31.97 7.80
N ASP A 209 12.12 -31.81 8.76
CA ASP A 209 11.38 -30.57 8.96
C ASP A 209 12.14 -29.60 9.89
N GLN A 210 13.36 -29.96 10.33
CA GLN A 210 14.16 -29.21 11.30
C GLN A 210 13.36 -28.79 12.54
N SER A 211 12.37 -29.59 12.91
CA SER A 211 11.47 -29.29 14.00
C SER A 211 12.20 -29.51 15.33
N ASP A 212 12.19 -28.53 16.22
CA ASP A 212 12.74 -28.67 17.57
C ASP A 212 11.71 -29.30 18.52
N LYS A 213 11.30 -30.53 18.21
CA LYS A 213 10.33 -31.28 19.02
C LYS A 213 10.91 -32.62 19.43
N SER A 214 10.55 -33.08 20.61
CA SER A 214 10.86 -34.41 21.14
C SER A 214 9.71 -35.37 20.88
N ILE A 215 10.04 -36.66 20.71
CA ILE A 215 9.05 -37.75 20.62
C ILE A 215 9.45 -38.87 21.58
N SER A 216 8.47 -39.59 22.11
CA SER A 216 8.69 -40.74 22.98
C SER A 216 7.66 -41.82 22.73
N LEU A 217 8.14 -43.06 22.68
CA LEU A 217 7.35 -44.26 22.66
C LEU A 217 7.28 -44.84 24.06
N PHE A 218 6.06 -45.09 24.52
CA PHE A 218 5.80 -45.62 25.85
C PHE A 218 5.30 -47.06 25.76
N LYS A 219 5.70 -47.88 26.73
CA LYS A 219 5.22 -49.25 26.90
C LYS A 219 4.77 -49.47 28.34
N VAL A 220 3.64 -50.14 28.49
CA VAL A 220 3.15 -50.57 29.80
C VAL A 220 3.98 -51.79 30.23
N HIS A 221 4.58 -51.68 31.41
CA HIS A 221 5.24 -52.76 32.11
C HIS A 221 4.64 -52.85 33.50
N ASP A 222 3.94 -53.97 33.76
CA ASP A 222 3.12 -54.16 34.96
C ASP A 222 2.06 -53.05 35.07
N ASP A 223 2.09 -52.26 36.15
CA ASP A 223 1.16 -51.13 36.39
C ASP A 223 1.80 -49.76 36.10
N GLU A 224 2.91 -49.73 35.37
CA GLU A 224 3.64 -48.51 35.06
C GLU A 224 3.87 -48.31 33.55
N LEU A 225 3.73 -47.07 33.10
CA LEU A 225 4.06 -46.64 31.75
C LEU A 225 5.51 -46.16 31.72
N LYS A 226 6.35 -46.84 30.94
CA LYS A 226 7.79 -46.57 30.82
C LYS A 226 8.15 -46.11 29.41
N ILE A 227 9.12 -45.20 29.29
CA ILE A 227 9.64 -44.77 27.99
C ILE A 227 10.57 -45.88 27.47
N ILE A 228 10.26 -46.44 26.30
CA ILE A 228 11.09 -47.48 25.68
C ILE A 228 12.03 -46.91 24.62
N GLU A 229 11.59 -45.89 23.89
CA GLU A 229 12.38 -45.21 22.87
C GLU A 229 12.01 -43.72 22.88
N SER A 230 12.97 -42.84 22.62
CA SER A 230 12.69 -41.41 22.50
C SER A 230 13.76 -40.71 21.68
N VAL A 231 13.41 -39.53 21.17
CA VAL A 231 14.34 -38.64 20.46
C VAL A 231 14.30 -37.26 21.10
N ARG A 232 15.52 -36.71 21.30
CA ARG A 232 15.77 -35.41 21.94
C ARG A 232 15.22 -35.29 23.37
N ILE A 233 15.20 -36.40 24.10
CA ILE A 233 14.98 -36.44 25.55
C ILE A 233 16.26 -36.92 26.23
N ASN A 234 16.63 -36.29 27.35
CA ASN A 234 17.80 -36.68 28.12
C ASN A 234 17.67 -38.14 28.61
N ALA A 235 18.74 -38.94 28.45
CA ALA A 235 18.81 -40.34 28.86
C ALA A 235 18.43 -40.54 30.34
N GLU A 236 18.79 -39.58 31.20
CA GLU A 236 18.40 -39.62 32.61
C GLU A 236 16.87 -39.53 32.80
N SER A 237 16.20 -38.67 32.03
CA SER A 237 14.74 -38.56 32.05
C SER A 237 14.07 -39.82 31.52
N ILE A 238 14.66 -40.48 30.51
CA ILE A 238 14.14 -41.76 29.99
C ILE A 238 14.20 -42.85 31.06
N ALA A 239 15.33 -42.96 31.76
CA ALA A 239 15.55 -44.02 32.75
C ALA A 239 14.74 -43.83 34.04
N LYS A 240 14.51 -42.58 34.47
CA LYS A 240 13.86 -42.28 35.76
C LYS A 240 12.35 -42.05 35.68
N ARG A 241 11.82 -41.62 34.53
CA ARG A 241 10.41 -41.25 34.42
C ARG A 241 9.54 -42.48 34.16
N THR A 242 8.72 -42.81 35.14
CA THR A 242 7.61 -43.75 35.01
C THR A 242 6.30 -43.03 35.33
N PHE A 243 5.23 -43.41 34.63
CA PHE A 243 3.92 -42.78 34.82
C PHE A 243 2.91 -43.84 35.24
N LYS A 244 2.09 -43.52 36.25
CA LYS A 244 0.92 -44.32 36.61
C LYS A 244 -0.28 -43.91 35.74
N LYS A 245 -1.25 -44.80 35.62
CA LYS A 245 -2.51 -44.50 34.92
C LYS A 245 -3.20 -43.27 35.54
N GLY A 246 -3.64 -42.34 34.70
CA GLY A 246 -4.25 -41.06 35.12
C GLY A 246 -3.27 -39.98 35.60
N VAL A 247 -1.97 -40.26 35.70
CA VAL A 247 -0.96 -39.33 36.24
C VAL A 247 -0.12 -38.70 35.13
N GLY A 248 -0.08 -37.36 35.11
CA GLY A 248 0.57 -36.59 34.06
C GLY A 248 -0.11 -36.78 32.69
N PHE A 249 0.38 -36.07 31.67
CA PHE A 249 -0.25 -36.14 30.35
C PHE A 249 -0.24 -37.56 29.76
N ALA A 250 0.90 -38.26 29.81
CA ALA A 250 1.01 -39.61 29.26
C ALA A 250 0.13 -40.64 30.01
N GLY A 251 0.07 -40.56 31.35
CA GLY A 251 -0.79 -41.42 32.15
C GLY A 251 -2.27 -41.14 31.93
N TYR A 252 -2.65 -39.88 31.71
CA TYR A 252 -4.02 -39.50 31.35
C TYR A 252 -4.44 -40.08 30.00
N ILE A 253 -3.59 -40.01 28.98
CA ILE A 253 -3.87 -40.64 27.68
C ILE A 253 -3.99 -42.17 27.82
N TRP A 254 -3.16 -42.78 28.67
CA TRP A 254 -3.29 -44.20 28.98
C TRP A 254 -4.61 -44.55 29.68
N GLU A 255 -5.15 -43.65 30.48
CA GLU A 255 -6.46 -43.81 31.12
C GLU A 255 -7.63 -43.69 30.14
N GLU A 256 -7.64 -42.63 29.32
CA GLU A 256 -8.71 -42.39 28.36
C GLU A 256 -8.68 -43.34 27.16
N GLY A 257 -7.50 -43.83 26.77
CA GLY A 257 -7.31 -44.66 25.58
C GLY A 257 -7.58 -43.93 24.25
N LYS A 258 -7.59 -42.59 24.26
CA LYS A 258 -7.88 -41.75 23.09
C LYS A 258 -6.75 -40.77 22.82
N PRO A 259 -6.44 -40.48 21.55
CA PRO A 259 -5.49 -39.44 21.20
C PRO A 259 -6.02 -38.07 21.63
N SER A 260 -5.17 -37.25 22.23
CA SER A 260 -5.49 -35.88 22.64
C SER A 260 -4.44 -34.91 22.15
N ILE A 261 -4.88 -33.71 21.76
CA ILE A 261 -4.02 -32.60 21.34
C ILE A 261 -4.36 -31.42 22.24
N VAL A 262 -3.37 -30.88 22.93
CA VAL A 262 -3.51 -29.72 23.81
C VAL A 262 -2.66 -28.59 23.23
N ASN A 263 -3.32 -27.54 22.74
CA ASN A 263 -2.66 -26.40 22.11
C ASN A 263 -2.28 -25.31 23.12
N VAL A 264 -3.00 -25.23 24.24
CA VAL A 264 -2.80 -24.23 25.29
C VAL A 264 -2.84 -24.96 26.62
N ILE A 265 -1.76 -24.83 27.40
CA ILE A 265 -1.64 -25.42 28.74
C ILE A 265 -2.03 -24.33 29.74
N ASP A 266 -3.10 -24.55 30.50
CA ASP A 266 -3.46 -23.71 31.63
C ASP A 266 -2.87 -24.31 32.93
N ASN A 267 -2.50 -23.45 33.88
CA ASN A 267 -2.00 -23.85 35.19
C ASN A 267 -3.03 -24.65 36.01
N SER A 268 -4.31 -24.53 35.66
CA SER A 268 -5.39 -25.31 36.25
C SER A 268 -5.48 -26.75 35.72
N ASP A 269 -4.77 -27.08 34.63
CA ASP A 269 -4.85 -28.38 33.98
C ASP A 269 -4.10 -29.44 34.78
N LYS A 270 -4.88 -30.32 35.42
CA LYS A 270 -4.38 -31.42 36.25
C LYS A 270 -3.44 -32.38 35.49
N ARG A 271 -3.50 -32.41 34.16
CA ARG A 271 -2.64 -33.26 33.31
C ARG A 271 -1.20 -32.77 33.24
N PHE A 272 -0.98 -31.47 33.48
CA PHE A 272 0.34 -30.82 33.41
C PHE A 272 0.78 -30.25 34.76
N ASN A 273 0.00 -30.50 35.81
CA ASN A 273 0.33 -30.06 37.17
C ASN A 273 1.21 -31.13 37.84
N ASP A 274 2.51 -30.98 37.68
CA ASP A 274 3.53 -31.96 38.07
C ASP A 274 3.76 -32.07 39.60
N GLN A 275 2.90 -31.51 40.45
CA GLN A 275 3.02 -31.51 41.92
C GLN A 275 4.43 -31.15 42.44
N GLY A 276 5.18 -30.30 41.71
CA GLY A 276 6.53 -29.88 42.08
C GLY A 276 7.65 -30.85 41.70
N MET A 277 7.43 -31.81 40.80
CA MET A 277 8.56 -32.55 40.21
C MET A 277 9.50 -31.57 39.49
N PRO A 278 10.81 -31.58 39.79
CA PRO A 278 11.75 -30.66 39.17
C PRO A 278 11.83 -30.94 37.67
N ALA A 279 11.56 -29.92 36.87
CA ALA A 279 11.81 -29.99 35.43
C ALA A 279 13.29 -30.26 35.22
N THR A 280 13.64 -31.45 34.71
CA THR A 280 15.00 -31.68 34.22
C THR A 280 15.27 -30.64 33.14
N PRO A 281 16.36 -29.86 33.22
CA PRO A 281 16.70 -28.90 32.18
C PRO A 281 16.86 -29.67 30.88
N ILE A 282 15.86 -29.57 30.01
CA ILE A 282 15.97 -29.99 28.63
C ILE A 282 16.95 -29.00 28.02
N GLY A 283 18.05 -29.49 27.43
CA GLY A 283 19.10 -28.65 26.84
C GLY A 283 18.52 -27.73 25.78
N SER A 284 18.07 -26.55 26.20
CA SER A 284 17.63 -25.47 25.33
C SER A 284 18.88 -24.78 24.81
N ASN A 285 19.27 -25.08 23.59
CA ASN A 285 20.09 -24.16 22.81
C ASN A 285 19.21 -23.01 22.30
N SER A 286 18.64 -22.22 23.22
CA SER A 286 18.07 -20.90 22.96
C SER A 286 17.90 -20.21 24.31
N GLY A 287 18.69 -19.17 24.55
CA GLY A 287 18.66 -18.41 25.78
C GLY A 287 17.37 -17.62 26.01
N SER A 288 17.27 -17.12 27.24
CA SER A 288 16.33 -16.13 27.77
C SER A 288 14.94 -16.64 28.19
N VAL A 289 14.87 -17.10 29.44
CA VAL A 289 13.79 -16.70 30.33
C VAL A 289 14.45 -16.05 31.54
N MET A 290 14.39 -14.71 31.60
CA MET A 290 14.62 -14.00 32.87
C MET A 290 13.38 -14.22 33.75
N PRO A 291 13.56 -14.46 35.06
CA PRO A 291 12.47 -14.36 36.01
C PRO A 291 12.11 -12.87 36.20
N SER A 292 10.84 -12.54 36.05
CA SER A 292 10.30 -11.25 36.48
C SER A 292 10.24 -11.24 38.01
N VAL A 293 10.72 -10.13 38.58
CA VAL A 293 10.39 -9.65 39.93
C VAL A 293 9.06 -8.91 39.84
#